data_AF-A0A6P1BY35-F1
#
_entry.id   AF-A0A6P1BY35-F1
#
_cell.length_a   1.000
_cell.length_b   1.000
_cell.length_c   1.000
_cell.angle_alpha   90.00
_cell.angle_beta   90.00
_cell.angle_gamma   90.00
#
_symmetry.space_group_name_H-M   'P 1'
#
loop_
_entity.id
_entity.type
_entity.pdbx_description
1 polymer ?
#
loop_
_entity_poly.entity_id
_entity_poly.type
_entity_poly.pdbx_seq_one_letter_code
_entity_poly.pdbx_strand_id
1 'polypeptide(L)'
;QQFYDKAEGADAKAKSQAAWAAFAKDASGTGPWKMSSFTPRELAELTKNPDYWDKKRLAKVDKMILIPMPEALTRTNALLA
;
A
#
# COMPACT_ATOMS: atom_id res chain seq x y z
N GLN A 1 -4.09 -9.89 -17.16
CA GLN A 1 -5.47 -10.08 -17.64
C GLN A 1 -6.53 -9.67 -16.61
N GLN A 2 -6.58 -10.25 -15.41
CA GLN A 2 -7.69 -10.06 -14.46
C GLN A 2 -8.15 -8.60 -14.19
N PHE A 3 -7.22 -7.65 -13.99
CA PHE A 3 -7.58 -6.24 -13.78
C PHE A 3 -8.12 -5.55 -15.03
N TYR A 4 -7.65 -5.96 -16.22
CA TYR A 4 -8.14 -5.44 -17.49
C TYR A 4 -9.52 -6.00 -17.80
N ASP A 5 -9.75 -7.29 -17.59
CA ASP A 5 -11.04 -7.92 -17.89
C ASP A 5 -12.17 -7.36 -17.01
N LYS A 6 -11.85 -7.03 -15.76
CA LYS A 6 -12.77 -6.42 -14.79
C LYS A 6 -12.92 -4.90 -14.94
N ALA A 7 -12.08 -4.24 -15.74
CA ALA A 7 -12.17 -2.80 -15.93
C ALA A 7 -13.25 -2.43 -16.95
N GLU A 8 -14.01 -1.39 -16.65
CA GLU A 8 -15.00 -0.79 -17.55
C GLU A 8 -14.47 0.54 -18.10
N GLY A 9 -14.82 0.86 -19.34
CA GLY A 9 -14.42 2.08 -20.02
C GLY A 9 -15.07 2.19 -21.39
N ALA A 10 -15.30 3.43 -21.84
CA ALA A 10 -15.96 3.71 -23.13
C ALA A 10 -15.15 3.22 -24.34
N ASP A 11 -13.83 3.09 -24.19
CA ASP A 11 -12.90 2.58 -25.20
C ASP A 11 -11.75 1.78 -24.54
N ALA A 12 -10.91 1.15 -25.38
CA ALA A 12 -9.79 0.32 -24.91
C ALA A 12 -8.73 1.11 -24.10
N LYS A 13 -8.58 2.41 -24.36
CA LYS A 13 -7.63 3.27 -23.63
C LYS A 13 -8.17 3.61 -22.24
N ALA A 14 -9.43 3.99 -22.14
CA ALA A 14 -10.13 4.24 -20.88
C ALA A 14 -10.15 2.98 -20.01
N LYS A 15 -10.43 1.82 -20.62
CA LYS A 15 -10.37 0.52 -19.95
C LYS A 15 -8.97 0.19 -19.43
N SER A 16 -7.93 0.45 -20.23
CA SER A 16 -6.53 0.28 -19.80
C SER A 16 -6.17 1.17 -18.61
N GLN A 17 -6.63 2.43 -18.62
CA GLN A 17 -6.35 3.39 -17.56
C GLN A 17 -7.07 3.04 -16.25
N ALA A 18 -8.32 2.59 -16.32
CA ALA A 18 -9.06 2.09 -15.16
C ALA A 18 -8.41 0.82 -14.57
N ALA A 19 -7.99 -0.12 -15.43
CA ALA A 19 -7.27 -1.33 -15.01
C ALA A 19 -5.94 -0.99 -14.33
N TRP A 20 -5.20 -0.01 -14.87
CA TRP A 20 -3.95 0.46 -14.29
C TRP A 20 -4.16 1.12 -12.93
N ALA A 21 -5.19 1.96 -12.81
CA ALA A 21 -5.56 2.59 -11.55
C ALA A 21 -5.97 1.56 -10.49
N ALA A 22 -6.64 0.47 -10.88
CA ALA A 22 -6.98 -0.63 -9.97
C ALA A 22 -5.74 -1.41 -9.52
N PHE A 23 -4.83 -1.74 -10.45
CA PHE A 23 -3.57 -2.42 -10.13
C PHE A 23 -2.71 -1.60 -9.16
N ALA A 24 -2.61 -0.29 -9.37
CA ALA A 24 -1.80 0.60 -8.53
C ALA A 24 -2.27 0.70 -7.07
N LYS A 25 -3.50 0.27 -6.77
CA LYS A 25 -4.04 0.26 -5.40
C LYS A 25 -3.59 -0.92 -4.58
N ASP A 26 -3.17 -2.02 -5.22
CA ASP A 26 -2.74 -3.25 -4.55
C ASP A 26 -1.27 -3.52 -4.88
N ALA A 27 -0.37 -2.93 -4.10
CA ALA A 27 1.05 -3.20 -4.19
C ALA A 27 1.34 -4.66 -3.85
N SER A 28 1.75 -5.43 -4.86
CA SER A 28 2.19 -6.81 -4.69
C SER A 28 3.68 -6.85 -4.40
N GLY A 29 4.05 -7.34 -3.22
CA GLY A 29 5.44 -7.50 -2.78
C GLY A 29 5.64 -8.80 -2.03
N THR A 30 6.87 -9.31 -2.04
CA THR A 30 7.24 -10.57 -1.36
C THR A 30 7.84 -10.35 0.02
N GLY A 31 7.82 -9.12 0.55
CA GLY A 31 8.43 -8.75 1.82
C GLY A 31 7.69 -9.26 3.07
N PRO A 32 8.21 -8.95 4.27
CA PRO A 32 7.60 -9.34 5.54
C PRO A 32 6.33 -8.56 5.89
N TRP A 33 5.93 -7.63 5.02
CA TRP A 33 4.76 -6.76 5.15
C TRP A 33 3.86 -6.90 3.93
N LYS A 34 2.54 -6.98 4.15
CA LYS A 34 1.47 -6.89 3.15
C LYS A 34 0.80 -5.52 3.26
N MET A 35 0.50 -4.88 2.14
CA MET A 35 -0.24 -3.62 2.15
C MET A 35 -1.71 -3.85 2.47
N SER A 36 -2.23 -3.16 3.48
CA SER A 36 -3.65 -3.25 3.88
C SER A 36 -4.48 -2.07 3.41
N SER A 37 -3.90 -0.86 3.39
CA SER A 37 -4.56 0.35 2.88
C SER A 37 -3.54 1.33 2.36
N PHE A 38 -3.87 2.04 1.28
CA PHE A 38 -3.04 3.07 0.71
C PHE A 38 -3.88 4.25 0.22
N THR A 39 -3.72 5.39 0.89
CA THR A 39 -4.25 6.67 0.44
C THR A 39 -3.08 7.56 0.02
N PRO A 40 -2.96 7.87 -1.28
CA PRO A 40 -1.85 8.66 -1.79
C PRO A 40 -1.67 9.97 -1.02
N ARG A 41 -0.45 10.25 -0.58
CA ARG A 41 -0.05 11.47 0.16
C ARG A 41 -0.69 11.66 1.54
N GLU A 42 -1.40 10.66 2.04
CA GLU A 42 -2.03 10.74 3.36
C GLU A 42 -1.56 9.62 4.29
N LEU A 43 -1.61 8.36 3.83
CA LEU A 43 -1.41 7.23 4.72
C LEU A 43 -1.15 5.93 3.94
N ALA A 44 -0.20 5.15 4.44
CA ALA A 44 0.00 3.77 4.02
C ALA A 44 -0.02 2.84 5.24
N GLU A 45 -0.90 1.85 5.23
CA GLU A 45 -0.98 0.81 6.25
C GLU A 45 -0.42 -0.49 5.73
N LEU A 46 0.40 -1.11 6.57
CA LEU A 46 1.06 -2.37 6.30
C LEU A 46 0.76 -3.33 7.45
N THR A 47 0.42 -4.57 7.11
CA THR A 47 0.17 -5.66 8.05
C THR A 47 1.24 -6.73 7.89
N LYS A 48 1.54 -7.42 8.98
CA LYS A 48 2.51 -8.52 8.97
C LYS A 48 2.13 -9.57 7.92
N ASN A 49 3.12 -10.05 7.15
CA ASN A 49 2.97 -11.18 6.24
C ASN A 49 3.37 -12.50 6.95
N PRO A 50 2.42 -13.33 7.42
CA PRO A 50 2.75 -14.57 8.14
C PRO A 50 3.42 -15.62 7.23
N ASP A 51 3.12 -15.54 5.93
CA ASP A 51 3.56 -16.47 4.90
C ASP A 51 4.94 -16.09 4.33
N TYR A 52 5.58 -15.05 4.86
CA TYR A 52 6.91 -14.64 4.43
C TYR A 52 7.91 -15.80 4.55
N TRP A 53 8.76 -15.95 3.54
CA TRP A 53 9.62 -17.13 3.35
C TRP A 53 10.76 -17.20 4.38
N ASP A 54 11.34 -16.05 4.77
CA ASP A 54 12.37 -15.99 5.82
C ASP A 54 11.73 -15.78 7.19
N LYS A 55 11.49 -16.88 7.90
CA LYS A 55 10.86 -16.88 9.23
C LYS A 55 11.67 -16.14 10.29
N LYS A 56 12.99 -15.97 10.12
CA LYS A 56 13.84 -15.21 11.07
C LYS A 56 13.66 -13.70 10.92
N ARG A 57 13.10 -13.24 9.79
CA ARG A 57 12.89 -11.81 9.46
C ARG A 57 11.42 -11.45 9.34
N LEU A 58 10.53 -12.23 9.96
CA LEU A 58 9.14 -11.83 10.10
C LEU A 58 9.01 -10.49 10.85
N ALA A 59 8.01 -9.71 10.46
CA ALA A 59 7.65 -8.51 11.21
C ALA A 59 7.37 -8.86 12.67
N LYS A 60 7.98 -8.09 13.58
CA LYS A 60 7.82 -8.30 15.04
C LYS A 60 6.56 -7.65 15.59
N VAL A 61 6.00 -6.68 14.87
CA VAL A 61 4.75 -5.98 15.21
C VAL A 61 3.69 -6.31 14.17
N ASP A 62 2.41 -6.23 14.55
CA ASP A 62 1.31 -6.70 13.70
C ASP A 62 0.91 -5.70 12.61
N LYS A 63 1.01 -4.39 12.92
CA LYS A 63 0.62 -3.30 12.02
C LYS A 63 1.67 -2.18 12.03
N MET A 64 1.91 -1.59 10.87
CA MET A 64 2.75 -0.41 10.68
C MET A 64 1.94 0.64 9.90
N ILE A 65 1.92 1.87 10.40
CA ILE A 65 1.23 3.00 9.77
C ILE A 65 2.28 4.04 9.38
N LEU A 66 2.31 4.40 8.11
CA LEU A 66 3.22 5.39 7.56
C LEU A 66 2.42 6.63 7.19
N ILE A 67 2.75 7.75 7.83
CA ILE A 67 2.09 9.04 7.62
C ILE A 67 3.14 10.02 7.09
N PRO A 68 2.95 10.60 5.90
CA PRO A 68 3.84 11.62 5.37
C PRO A 68 3.58 12.94 6.10
N MET A 69 4.58 13.39 6.86
CA MET A 69 4.57 14.68 7.54
C MET A 69 5.76 15.51 7.04
N PRO A 70 5.55 16.48 6.13
CA PRO A 70 6.64 17.20 5.47
C PRO A 70 7.38 18.14 6.43
N GLU A 71 6.65 18.78 7.35
CA GLU A 71 7.22 19.75 8.29
C GLU A 71 7.87 19.08 9.50
N ALA A 72 9.09 19.52 9.85
CA ALA A 72 9.87 18.93 10.94
C ALA A 72 9.21 19.11 12.31
N LEU A 73 8.64 20.29 12.58
CA LEU A 73 7.95 20.57 13.85
C LEU A 73 6.74 19.65 14.05
N THR A 74 5.96 19.43 12.98
CA THR A 74 4.81 18.51 13.00
C THR A 74 5.23 17.08 13.33
N ARG A 75 6.36 16.61 12.77
CA ARG A 75 6.92 15.30 13.11
C ARG A 75 7.32 15.19 14.57
N THR A 76 7.98 16.22 15.10
CA THR A 76 8.40 16.25 16.52
C THR A 76 7.19 16.23 17.44
N ASN A 77 6.19 17.07 17.18
CA ASN A 77 4.98 17.13 17.99
C ASN A 77 4.20 15.81 17.95
N ALA A 78 4.10 15.17 16.78
CA ALA A 78 3.44 13.86 16.64
C ALA A 78 4.16 12.72 17.38
N LEU A 79 5.47 12.86 17.67
CA LEU A 79 6.23 11.90 18.46
C LEU A 79 6.11 12.13 19.98
N LEU A 80 5.91 13.38 20.39
CA LEU A 80 5.83 13.77 21.80
C LEU A 80 4.43 13.65 22.40
N ALA A 81 3.39 13.70 21.55
CA ALA A 81 2.00 13.51 21.93
C ALA A 81 1.70 12.04 22.32
#